data_AF-A0A6L8F1D3-F1
#
_entry.id   AF-A0A6L8F1D3-F1
#
_cell.length_a   1.000
_cell.length_b   1.000
_cell.length_c   1.000
_cell.angle_alpha   90.00
_cell.angle_beta   90.00
_cell.angle_gamma   90.00
#
_symmetry.space_group_name_H-M   'P 1'
#
loop_
_entity.id
_entity.type
_entity.pdbx_description
1 polymer ?
#
loop_
_entity_poly.entity_id
_entity_poly.type
_entity_poly.pdbx_seq_one_letter_code
_entity_poly.pdbx_strand_id
1 'polypeptide(L)'
;MFTVNFRYPICLTLHVLFFGGISLFTVLAQEETEPVQLEKIVVTPGRFTIYDGASSRISLSKQEIERFPLIDNDVMRAAHLFPGVVSSDYSARFSVRGGEKDNVSVRLDGMELYNPYHLQDFGGAVSLVGLGLIQRTELLMGGFPAEYGEKMSGVFDITTKTINADKISANFGLDLINATAMVEGPLSKKGGWLFSARRGYVDLILALMNADEKYKPQYADVYGKLTYQL
;
A
#
# COMPACT_ATOMS: atom_id res chain seq x y z
N MET A 1 -15.92 43.36 14.89
CA MET A 1 -14.48 43.65 14.73
C MET A 1 -13.80 42.34 14.33
N PHE A 2 -13.77 42.05 13.03
CA PHE A 2 -13.10 40.87 12.45
C PHE A 2 -11.98 41.40 11.56
N THR A 3 -10.73 41.22 11.97
CA THR A 3 -9.57 41.65 11.20
C THR A 3 -9.07 40.47 10.39
N VAL A 4 -9.37 40.46 9.09
CA VAL A 4 -8.80 39.51 8.13
C VAL A 4 -7.56 40.18 7.52
N ASN A 5 -6.40 39.58 7.74
CA ASN A 5 -5.11 40.13 7.31
C ASN A 5 -4.83 39.64 5.88
N PHE A 6 -5.07 40.49 4.88
CA PHE A 6 -4.79 40.18 3.47
C PHE A 6 -3.36 40.60 3.11
N ARG A 7 -2.60 39.67 2.51
CA ARG A 7 -1.16 39.82 2.21
C ARG A 7 -0.86 40.26 0.78
N TYR A 8 -1.86 40.79 0.07
CA TYR A 8 -1.77 41.23 -1.34
C TYR A 8 -2.44 42.60 -1.53
N PRO A 9 -1.97 43.46 -2.46
CA PRO A 9 -2.57 44.76 -2.71
C PRO A 9 -3.92 44.59 -3.43
N ILE A 10 -5.02 44.50 -2.69
CA ILE A 10 -6.37 44.43 -3.25
C ILE A 10 -6.82 45.86 -3.56
N CYS A 11 -7.02 46.19 -4.84
CA CYS A 11 -7.60 47.47 -5.25
C CYS A 11 -9.12 47.41 -5.09
N LEU A 12 -9.67 48.10 -4.08
CA LEU A 12 -11.10 48.10 -3.78
C LEU A 12 -11.77 49.34 -4.39
N THR A 13 -12.52 49.18 -5.47
CA THR A 13 -13.27 50.28 -6.08
C THR A 13 -14.71 50.29 -5.57
N LEU A 14 -15.06 51.29 -4.75
CA LEU A 14 -16.38 51.44 -4.15
C LEU A 14 -17.27 52.33 -5.03
N HIS A 15 -18.32 51.76 -5.63
CA HIS A 15 -19.39 52.54 -6.26
C HIS A 15 -20.56 52.69 -5.29
N VAL A 16 -20.94 53.94 -4.98
CA VAL A 16 -22.10 54.25 -4.12
C VAL A 16 -23.20 54.86 -4.98
N LEU A 17 -24.30 54.14 -5.18
CA LEU A 17 -25.51 54.65 -5.82
C LEU A 17 -26.60 54.84 -4.75
N PHE A 18 -27.04 56.09 -4.56
CA PHE A 18 -28.13 56.43 -3.66
C PHE A 18 -29.47 56.41 -4.41
N PHE A 19 -30.34 55.46 -4.08
CA PHE A 19 -31.77 55.55 -4.39
C PHE A 19 -32.57 55.32 -3.11
N GLY A 20 -33.39 56.31 -2.75
CA GLY A 20 -34.45 56.25 -1.74
C GLY A 20 -34.35 55.18 -0.66
N GLY A 21 -33.52 55.42 0.37
CA GLY A 21 -33.65 54.78 1.68
C GLY A 21 -33.03 53.39 1.88
N ILE A 22 -32.50 52.72 0.85
CA ILE A 22 -31.82 51.41 0.99
C ILE A 22 -30.44 51.47 0.32
N SER A 23 -29.38 51.32 1.10
CA SER A 23 -28.00 51.26 0.61
C SER A 23 -27.64 49.81 0.26
N LEU A 24 -27.46 49.51 -1.03
CA LEU A 24 -26.97 48.21 -1.50
C LEU A 24 -25.46 48.29 -1.72
N PHE A 25 -24.69 47.52 -0.93
CA PHE A 25 -23.23 47.39 -1.11
C PHE A 25 -22.93 46.18 -1.99
N THR A 26 -22.46 46.42 -3.21
CA THR A 26 -21.90 45.36 -4.07
C THR A 26 -20.38 45.48 -4.06
N VAL A 27 -19.70 44.48 -3.49
CA VAL A 27 -18.24 44.34 -3.55
C VAL A 27 -17.91 43.43 -4.73
N LEU A 28 -17.32 43.98 -5.78
CA LEU A 28 -16.67 43.18 -6.83
C LEU A 28 -15.21 43.00 -6.43
N ALA A 29 -14.86 41.80 -5.98
CA ALA A 29 -13.48 41.39 -5.81
C ALA A 29 -13.00 40.80 -7.14
N GLN A 30 -12.03 41.45 -7.77
CA GLN A 30 -11.40 40.94 -8.99
C GLN A 30 -10.11 40.23 -8.57
N GLU A 31 -10.10 38.90 -8.67
CA GLU A 31 -8.95 38.06 -8.37
C GLU A 31 -7.97 38.14 -9.55
N GLU A 32 -6.91 38.93 -9.42
CA GLU A 32 -5.76 38.84 -10.31
C GLU A 32 -5.04 37.52 -10.01
N THR A 33 -5.34 36.50 -10.80
CA THR A 33 -4.65 35.22 -10.74
C THR A 33 -3.26 35.39 -11.34
N GLU A 34 -2.24 35.61 -10.50
CA GLU A 34 -0.87 35.40 -10.95
C GLU A 34 -0.70 33.91 -11.33
N PRO A 35 -0.21 33.59 -12.54
CA PRO A 35 -0.05 32.22 -12.95
C PRO A 35 0.98 31.51 -12.06
N VAL A 36 0.58 30.38 -11.47
CA VAL A 36 1.47 29.51 -10.70
C VAL A 36 2.63 29.08 -11.59
N GLN A 37 3.83 29.61 -11.32
CA GLN A 37 5.03 29.21 -12.04
C GLN A 37 5.39 27.78 -11.67
N LEU A 38 5.17 26.85 -12.60
CA LEU A 38 5.56 25.46 -12.45
C LEU A 38 7.09 25.35 -12.51
N GLU A 39 7.67 24.64 -11.55
CA GLU A 39 9.09 24.29 -11.59
C GLU A 39 9.35 23.39 -12.81
N LYS A 40 10.38 23.72 -13.59
CA LYS A 40 10.72 23.00 -14.83
C LYS A 40 11.18 21.59 -14.50
N ILE A 41 10.29 20.60 -14.69
CA ILE A 41 10.64 19.19 -14.59
C ILE A 41 11.45 18.79 -15.83
N VAL A 42 12.77 18.71 -15.68
CA VAL A 42 13.66 18.21 -16.74
C VAL A 42 13.74 16.69 -16.63
N VAL A 43 12.99 15.98 -17.47
CA VAL A 43 13.13 14.53 -17.61
C VAL A 43 14.37 14.27 -18.47
N THR A 44 15.48 13.98 -17.81
CA THR A 44 16.68 13.48 -18.51
C THR A 44 16.48 11.98 -18.71
N PRO A 45 16.49 11.45 -19.95
CA PRO A 45 16.48 10.01 -20.16
C PRO A 45 17.73 9.44 -19.49
N GLY A 46 17.53 8.60 -18.46
CA GLY A 46 18.62 7.86 -17.85
C GLY A 46 19.34 7.10 -18.94
N ARG A 47 20.69 7.18 -18.95
CA ARG A 47 21.53 6.28 -19.75
C ARG A 47 20.96 4.87 -19.62
N PHE A 48 20.83 4.17 -20.74
CA PHE A 48 20.49 2.75 -20.75
C PHE A 48 21.42 2.02 -19.77
N THR A 49 20.93 1.72 -18.58
CA THR A 49 21.59 0.76 -17.70
C THR A 49 21.31 -0.58 -18.35
N ILE A 50 22.35 -1.26 -18.82
CA ILE A 50 22.23 -2.69 -19.13
C ILE A 50 21.82 -3.34 -17.81
N TYR A 51 20.57 -3.77 -17.74
CA TYR A 51 20.07 -4.52 -16.60
C TYR A 51 20.80 -5.86 -16.62
N ASP A 52 21.86 -5.97 -15.81
CA ASP A 52 22.62 -7.22 -15.60
C ASP A 52 21.85 -8.23 -14.71
N GLY A 53 20.58 -7.92 -14.43
CA GLY A 53 19.67 -8.80 -13.70
C GLY A 53 18.99 -9.78 -14.65
N ALA A 54 19.03 -11.06 -14.30
CA ALA A 54 18.31 -12.15 -14.97
C ALA A 54 16.93 -11.70 -15.46
N SER A 55 16.65 -11.91 -16.75
CA SER A 55 15.46 -11.41 -17.48
C SER A 55 14.11 -11.98 -16.99
N SER A 56 14.10 -12.64 -15.83
CA SER A 56 12.96 -13.30 -15.20
C SER A 56 12.42 -12.54 -13.98
N ARG A 57 13.04 -11.42 -13.59
CA ARG A 57 12.59 -10.56 -12.50
C ARG A 57 11.57 -9.54 -13.02
N ILE A 58 10.36 -9.59 -12.47
CA ILE A 58 9.32 -8.59 -12.69
C ILE A 58 9.05 -7.93 -11.35
N SER A 59 8.84 -6.61 -11.33
CA SER A 59 8.53 -5.84 -10.13
C SER A 59 7.18 -5.14 -10.30
N LEU A 60 6.37 -5.13 -9.24
CA LEU A 60 5.16 -4.32 -9.14
C LEU A 60 5.23 -3.46 -7.88
N SER A 61 5.07 -2.16 -8.05
CA SER A 61 4.91 -1.21 -6.95
C SER A 61 3.54 -1.34 -6.29
N LYS A 62 3.44 -0.90 -5.03
CA LYS A 62 2.16 -0.83 -4.31
C LYS A 62 1.08 -0.09 -5.13
N GLN A 63 1.43 1.02 -5.76
CA GLN A 63 0.50 1.82 -6.55
C GLN A 63 0.01 1.10 -7.81
N GLU A 64 0.81 0.20 -8.39
CA GLU A 64 0.37 -0.64 -9.51
C GLU A 64 -0.57 -1.74 -9.03
N ILE A 65 -0.30 -2.34 -7.88
CA ILE A 65 -1.12 -3.39 -7.28
C ILE A 65 -2.49 -2.83 -6.85
N GLU A 66 -2.52 -1.65 -6.22
CA GLU A 66 -3.75 -0.99 -5.74
C GLU A 66 -4.71 -0.58 -6.86
N ARG A 67 -4.27 -0.56 -8.13
CA ARG A 67 -5.15 -0.31 -9.28
C ARG A 67 -6.07 -1.49 -9.59
N PHE A 68 -5.73 -2.68 -9.07
CA PHE A 68 -6.52 -3.88 -9.26
C PHE A 68 -7.42 -4.12 -8.05
N PRO A 69 -8.67 -4.54 -8.27
CA PRO A 69 -9.56 -4.90 -7.17
C PRO A 69 -9.09 -6.23 -6.57
N LEU A 70 -8.40 -6.17 -5.44
CA LEU A 70 -7.97 -7.34 -4.69
C LEU A 70 -8.94 -7.60 -3.54
N ILE A 71 -9.32 -8.87 -3.38
CA ILE A 71 -10.00 -9.31 -2.16
C ILE A 71 -9.03 -9.13 -1.00
N ASP A 72 -9.51 -8.45 0.05
CA ASP A 72 -8.82 -8.32 1.32
C ASP A 72 -7.47 -7.57 1.30
N ASN A 73 -7.20 -6.81 0.22
CA ASN A 73 -5.93 -6.09 0.06
C ASN A 73 -4.72 -7.00 0.35
N ASP A 74 -4.76 -8.24 -0.14
CA ASP A 74 -3.74 -9.26 0.12
C ASP A 74 -2.63 -9.22 -0.93
N VAL A 75 -1.37 -9.10 -0.48
CA VAL A 75 -0.20 -9.03 -1.37
C VAL A 75 0.04 -10.32 -2.16
N MET A 76 -0.30 -11.49 -1.60
CA MET A 76 -0.10 -12.76 -2.30
C MET A 76 -1.11 -12.94 -3.44
N ARG A 77 -2.30 -12.35 -3.31
CA ARG A 77 -3.29 -12.33 -4.40
C ARG A 77 -2.84 -11.42 -5.54
N ALA A 78 -2.04 -10.39 -5.24
CA ALA A 78 -1.38 -9.59 -6.27
C ALA A 78 -0.39 -10.40 -7.13
N ALA A 79 0.04 -11.59 -6.68
CA ALA A 79 0.89 -12.46 -7.48
C ALA A 79 0.25 -12.86 -8.82
N HIS A 80 -1.09 -12.85 -8.92
CA HIS A 80 -1.80 -13.20 -10.15
C HIS A 80 -1.60 -12.15 -11.27
N LEU A 81 -1.16 -10.95 -10.90
CA LEU A 81 -0.82 -9.89 -11.85
C LEU A 81 0.47 -10.19 -12.61
N PHE A 82 1.30 -11.11 -12.11
CA PHE A 82 2.52 -11.51 -12.78
C PHE A 82 2.23 -12.54 -13.88
N PRO A 83 2.84 -12.41 -15.07
CA PRO A 83 2.67 -13.38 -16.14
C PRO A 83 3.23 -14.73 -15.74
N GLY A 84 2.51 -15.81 -16.09
CA GLY A 84 2.93 -17.17 -15.77
C GLY A 84 2.67 -17.61 -14.32
N VAL A 85 2.00 -16.77 -13.52
CA VAL A 85 1.45 -17.17 -12.23
C VAL A 85 0.05 -17.76 -12.42
N VAL A 86 -0.19 -18.91 -11.78
CA VAL A 86 -1.50 -19.58 -11.74
C VAL A 86 -1.89 -19.79 -10.29
N SER A 87 -3.13 -19.50 -9.98
CA SER A 87 -3.65 -19.49 -8.61
C SER A 87 -5.14 -19.79 -8.60
N SER A 88 -5.71 -19.90 -7.41
CA SER A 88 -7.13 -20.20 -7.22
C SER A 88 -7.83 -19.01 -6.58
N ASP A 89 -9.08 -18.74 -6.95
CA ASP A 89 -9.81 -17.57 -6.43
C ASP A 89 -10.00 -17.60 -4.90
N TYR A 90 -10.07 -18.79 -4.31
CA TYR A 90 -10.29 -18.95 -2.87
C TYR A 90 -8.99 -18.97 -2.04
N SER A 91 -7.82 -19.20 -2.66
CA SER A 91 -6.54 -19.41 -1.95
C SER A 91 -5.56 -18.28 -2.25
N ALA A 92 -4.80 -17.85 -1.24
CA ALA A 92 -3.68 -16.93 -1.43
C ALA A 92 -2.40 -17.64 -1.94
N ARG A 93 -2.43 -18.98 -2.06
CA ARG A 93 -1.33 -19.78 -2.58
C ARG A 93 -1.34 -19.79 -4.11
N PHE A 94 -0.19 -19.55 -4.71
CA PHE A 94 -0.02 -19.52 -6.16
C PHE A 94 1.13 -20.42 -6.60
N SER A 95 1.11 -20.75 -7.88
CA SER A 95 2.12 -21.53 -8.59
C SER A 95 2.72 -20.68 -9.71
N VAL A 96 3.98 -20.93 -10.03
CA VAL A 96 4.69 -20.24 -11.10
C VAL A 96 5.01 -21.26 -12.17
N ARG A 97 4.61 -20.99 -13.43
CA ARG A 97 4.88 -21.83 -14.61
C ARG A 97 4.47 -23.31 -14.43
N GLY A 98 3.40 -23.56 -13.68
CA GLY A 98 2.88 -24.91 -13.42
C GLY A 98 3.67 -25.73 -12.40
N GLY A 99 4.64 -25.13 -11.69
CA GLY A 99 5.32 -25.78 -10.57
C GLY A 99 4.43 -25.93 -9.33
N GLU A 100 4.85 -26.76 -8.38
CA GLU A 100 4.13 -26.93 -7.11
C GLU A 100 4.08 -25.63 -6.30
N LYS A 101 2.98 -25.39 -5.59
CA LYS A 101 2.76 -24.16 -4.81
C LYS A 101 3.77 -24.03 -3.66
N ASP A 102 4.24 -25.15 -3.10
CA ASP A 102 5.24 -25.19 -2.02
C ASP A 102 6.69 -24.91 -2.48
N ASN A 103 6.93 -24.96 -3.79
CA ASN A 103 8.23 -24.71 -4.39
C ASN A 103 8.48 -23.24 -4.74
N VAL A 104 7.53 -22.35 -4.38
CA VAL A 104 7.69 -20.90 -4.44
C VAL A 104 8.27 -20.42 -3.11
N SER A 105 9.42 -19.74 -3.14
CA SER A 105 9.95 -19.03 -1.98
C SER A 105 9.19 -17.73 -1.79
N VAL A 106 8.68 -17.47 -0.59
CA VAL A 106 8.09 -16.17 -0.25
C VAL A 106 9.02 -15.48 0.73
N ARG A 107 9.45 -14.25 0.43
CA ARG A 107 10.39 -13.48 1.24
C ARG A 107 9.80 -12.13 1.61
N LEU A 108 10.12 -11.66 2.81
CA LEU A 108 9.76 -10.35 3.31
C LEU A 108 11.03 -9.65 3.81
N ASP A 109 11.39 -8.53 3.20
CA ASP A 109 12.63 -7.80 3.46
C ASP A 109 13.88 -8.71 3.45
N GLY A 110 13.91 -9.66 2.50
CA GLY A 110 15.00 -10.62 2.36
C GLY A 110 14.93 -11.82 3.32
N MET A 111 14.00 -11.88 4.26
CA MET A 111 13.79 -13.05 5.12
C MET A 111 12.80 -14.02 4.49
N GLU A 112 13.13 -15.31 4.40
CA GLU A 112 12.18 -16.32 3.92
C GLU A 112 11.09 -16.60 4.95
N LEU A 113 9.83 -16.57 4.50
CA LEU A 113 8.66 -16.89 5.29
C LEU A 113 8.19 -18.31 4.98
N TYR A 114 8.14 -19.16 6.00
CA TYR A 114 7.65 -20.52 5.85
C TYR A 114 6.13 -20.55 5.99
N ASN A 115 5.44 -20.98 4.94
CA ASN A 115 3.97 -21.10 4.89
C ASN A 115 3.24 -19.84 5.42
N PRO A 116 3.42 -18.65 4.79
CA PRO A 116 2.90 -17.36 5.26
C PRO A 116 1.41 -17.18 4.99
N TYR A 117 0.59 -18.18 5.36
CA TYR A 117 -0.84 -18.22 5.10
C TYR A 117 -1.63 -18.59 6.36
N HIS A 118 -2.72 -17.87 6.59
CA HIS A 118 -3.75 -18.19 7.56
C HIS A 118 -4.87 -19.04 6.93
N LEU A 119 -5.73 -19.62 7.78
CA LEU A 119 -6.87 -20.45 7.36
C LEU A 119 -6.43 -21.64 6.50
N GLN A 120 -5.48 -22.43 7.00
CA GLN A 120 -4.92 -23.59 6.27
C GLN A 120 -5.98 -24.66 5.99
N ASP A 121 -6.92 -24.87 6.92
CA ASP A 121 -8.08 -25.76 6.72
C ASP A 121 -8.99 -25.30 5.57
N PHE A 122 -8.88 -24.02 5.18
CA PHE A 122 -9.57 -23.40 4.05
C PHE A 122 -8.61 -23.14 2.86
N GLY A 123 -7.51 -23.88 2.79
CA GLY A 123 -6.56 -23.83 1.68
C GLY A 123 -5.63 -22.62 1.69
N GLY A 124 -5.40 -21.99 2.85
CA GLY A 124 -4.52 -20.83 2.95
C GLY A 124 -5.14 -19.59 2.29
N ALA A 125 -6.38 -19.26 2.66
CA ALA A 125 -7.19 -18.25 1.97
C ALA A 125 -6.67 -16.81 2.14
N VAL A 126 -5.89 -16.55 3.20
CA VAL A 126 -5.40 -15.21 3.55
C VAL A 126 -3.91 -15.29 3.81
N SER A 127 -3.13 -14.36 3.26
CA SER A 127 -1.70 -14.27 3.54
C SER A 127 -1.39 -13.55 4.84
N LEU A 128 -0.16 -13.72 5.35
CA LEU A 128 0.36 -13.04 6.52
C LEU A 128 0.65 -11.54 6.29
N VAL A 129 0.84 -11.11 5.04
CA VAL A 129 1.34 -9.77 4.72
C VAL A 129 0.27 -8.96 3.99
N GLY A 130 -0.25 -7.92 4.66
CA GLY A 130 -1.21 -6.99 4.05
C GLY A 130 -0.56 -5.99 3.11
N LEU A 131 -1.30 -5.55 2.08
CA LEU A 131 -0.84 -4.54 1.10
C LEU A 131 -0.51 -3.18 1.74
N GLY A 132 -1.07 -2.90 2.92
CA GLY A 132 -0.74 -1.71 3.71
C GLY A 132 0.75 -1.58 4.05
N LEU A 133 1.43 -2.71 4.29
CA LEU A 133 2.82 -2.78 4.78
C LEU A 133 3.87 -2.71 3.67
N ILE A 134 3.47 -2.96 2.43
CA ILE A 134 4.42 -3.18 1.33
C ILE A 134 4.71 -1.90 0.56
N GLN A 135 5.87 -1.86 -0.08
CA GLN A 135 6.24 -0.83 -1.06
C GLN A 135 6.26 -1.39 -2.47
N ARG A 136 6.82 -2.59 -2.63
CA ARG A 136 6.87 -3.30 -3.90
C ARG A 136 6.95 -4.80 -3.67
N THR A 137 6.62 -5.53 -4.71
CA THR A 137 6.77 -6.97 -4.82
C THR A 137 7.57 -7.29 -6.07
N GLU A 138 8.41 -8.30 -5.99
CA GLU A 138 9.23 -8.77 -7.09
C GLU A 138 9.04 -10.28 -7.24
N LEU A 139 8.80 -10.76 -8.46
CA LEU A 139 8.74 -12.17 -8.76
C LEU A 139 9.90 -12.55 -9.69
N LEU A 140 10.72 -13.49 -9.25
CA LEU A 140 11.76 -14.13 -10.05
C LEU A 140 11.30 -15.52 -10.46
N MET A 141 11.14 -15.74 -11.76
CA MET A 141 10.58 -16.99 -12.31
C MET A 141 11.63 -17.98 -12.86
N GLY A 142 12.92 -17.75 -12.59
CA GLY A 142 14.02 -18.63 -12.99
C GLY A 142 15.38 -17.90 -13.02
N GLY A 143 16.49 -18.63 -13.06
CA GLY A 143 17.83 -18.03 -13.12
C GLY A 143 18.16 -17.10 -11.94
N PHE A 144 17.54 -17.32 -10.79
CA PHE A 144 17.81 -16.56 -9.57
C PHE A 144 19.12 -17.05 -8.90
N PRO A 145 19.86 -16.16 -8.22
CA PRO A 145 21.09 -16.48 -7.50
C PRO A 145 20.96 -17.68 -6.54
N ALA A 146 22.09 -18.33 -6.24
CA ALA A 146 22.14 -19.47 -5.31
C ALA A 146 21.72 -19.12 -3.86
N GLU A 147 21.69 -17.83 -3.51
CA GLU A 147 21.21 -17.33 -2.21
C GLU A 147 19.73 -17.61 -1.93
N TYR A 148 18.96 -17.97 -2.96
CA TYR A 148 17.55 -18.32 -2.86
C TYR A 148 17.30 -19.82 -2.63
N GLY A 149 18.37 -20.63 -2.50
CA GLY A 149 18.31 -22.01 -2.02
C GLY A 149 17.68 -23.00 -3.00
N GLU A 150 16.98 -24.00 -2.45
CA GLU A 150 16.45 -25.17 -3.16
C GLU A 150 15.14 -24.93 -3.95
N LYS A 151 14.69 -23.67 -4.02
CA LYS A 151 13.37 -23.33 -4.55
C LYS A 151 13.39 -23.46 -6.07
N MET A 152 12.40 -24.14 -6.65
CA MET A 152 12.39 -24.51 -8.07
C MET A 152 11.38 -23.71 -8.90
N SER A 153 10.25 -23.30 -8.31
CA SER A 153 9.17 -22.63 -9.04
C SER A 153 9.40 -21.13 -9.21
N GLY A 154 9.92 -20.47 -8.17
CA GLY A 154 10.21 -19.04 -8.21
C GLY A 154 10.46 -18.44 -6.83
N VAL A 155 10.86 -17.17 -6.82
CA VAL A 155 11.06 -16.36 -5.62
C VAL A 155 10.16 -15.15 -5.68
N PHE A 156 9.26 -15.03 -4.71
CA PHE A 156 8.40 -13.88 -4.50
C PHE A 156 8.94 -13.05 -3.34
N ASP A 157 9.58 -11.93 -3.67
CA ASP A 157 10.23 -11.04 -2.73
C ASP A 157 9.37 -9.80 -2.47
N ILE A 158 9.03 -9.58 -1.20
CA ILE A 158 8.20 -8.47 -0.76
C ILE A 158 9.08 -7.50 -0.01
N THR A 159 9.13 -6.27 -0.49
CA THR A 159 9.79 -5.18 0.23
C THR A 159 8.76 -4.35 0.97
N THR A 160 8.93 -4.19 2.28
CA THR A 160 8.08 -3.33 3.09
C THR A 160 8.39 -1.86 2.86
N LYS A 161 7.44 -1.00 3.22
CA LYS A 161 7.60 0.45 3.11
C LYS A 161 8.76 1.00 3.94
N THR A 162 9.41 2.02 3.39
CA THR A 162 10.32 2.87 4.14
C THR A 162 9.54 3.66 5.19
N ILE A 163 10.03 3.64 6.42
CA ILE A 163 9.42 4.34 7.54
C ILE A 163 9.64 5.85 7.38
N ASN A 164 8.57 6.63 7.56
CA ASN A 164 8.66 8.09 7.55
C ASN A 164 9.39 8.60 8.82
N ALA A 165 10.53 9.26 8.63
CA ALA A 165 11.35 9.80 9.72
C ALA A 165 10.98 11.24 10.13
N ASP A 166 9.94 11.82 9.54
CA ASP A 166 9.55 13.22 9.79
C ASP A 166 8.25 13.33 10.58
N LYS A 167 7.32 12.39 10.38
CA LYS A 167 5.96 12.48 10.93
C LYS A 167 5.46 11.13 11.43
N ILE A 168 4.66 11.18 12.49
CA ILE A 168 3.86 10.04 12.93
C ILE A 168 2.68 9.89 11.97
N SER A 169 2.45 8.68 11.49
CA SER A 169 1.30 8.32 10.66
C SER A 169 0.57 7.13 11.29
N ALA A 170 -0.75 7.22 11.33
CA ALA A 170 -1.61 6.14 11.78
C ALA A 170 -2.63 5.85 10.66
N ASN A 171 -2.78 4.58 10.32
CA ASN A 171 -3.71 4.09 9.32
C ASN A 171 -4.55 2.99 9.95
N PHE A 172 -5.86 3.10 9.81
CA PHE A 172 -6.82 2.09 10.23
C PHE A 172 -7.62 1.65 9.02
N GLY A 173 -7.84 0.35 8.90
CA GLY A 173 -8.61 -0.27 7.82
C GLY A 173 -9.67 -1.19 8.40
N LEU A 174 -10.85 -1.14 7.81
CA LEU A 174 -11.93 -2.11 8.04
C LEU A 174 -12.33 -2.66 6.69
N ASP A 175 -12.03 -3.92 6.48
CA ASP A 175 -12.41 -4.70 5.31
C ASP A 175 -13.64 -5.55 5.64
N LEU A 176 -14.25 -6.19 4.65
CA LEU A 176 -15.42 -7.04 4.89
C LEU A 176 -15.13 -8.13 5.93
N ILE A 177 -13.90 -8.68 5.92
CA ILE A 177 -13.51 -9.82 6.74
C ILE A 177 -12.48 -9.50 7.83
N ASN A 178 -11.87 -8.31 7.81
CA ASN A 178 -10.73 -7.97 8.66
C ASN A 178 -10.76 -6.54 9.20
N ALA A 179 -10.11 -6.36 10.35
CA ALA A 179 -9.71 -5.06 10.87
C ALA A 179 -8.19 -4.96 10.91
N THR A 180 -7.65 -3.85 10.41
CA THR A 180 -6.22 -3.57 10.39
C THR A 180 -5.94 -2.25 11.09
N ALA A 181 -4.88 -2.21 11.89
CA ALA A 181 -4.31 -1.00 12.46
C ALA A 181 -2.81 -0.96 12.14
N MET A 182 -2.33 0.21 11.76
CA MET A 182 -0.91 0.44 11.49
C MET A 182 -0.53 1.82 12.01
N VAL A 183 0.59 1.89 12.71
CA VAL A 183 1.16 3.13 13.23
C VAL A 183 2.65 3.13 12.94
N GLU A 184 3.16 4.28 12.51
CA GLU A 184 4.58 4.47 12.24
C GLU A 184 5.01 5.86 12.67
N GLY A 185 6.30 6.02 12.92
CA GLY A 185 6.85 7.34 13.19
C GLY A 185 8.35 7.36 13.38
N PRO A 186 8.92 8.56 13.53
CA PRO A 186 10.33 8.71 13.85
C PRO A 186 10.63 8.26 15.27
N LEU A 187 11.74 7.54 15.42
CA LEU A 187 12.42 7.33 16.69
C LEU A 187 13.48 8.41 16.92
N SER A 188 14.16 8.84 15.85
CA SER A 188 15.15 9.92 15.85
C SER A 188 15.31 10.47 14.41
N LYS A 189 16.15 11.50 14.21
CA LYS A 189 16.48 11.97 12.83
C LYS A 189 17.15 10.91 11.95
N LYS A 190 17.63 9.81 12.55
CA LYS A 190 18.32 8.70 11.88
C LYS A 190 17.56 7.39 11.95
N GLY A 191 16.35 7.35 12.49
CA GLY A 191 15.64 6.09 12.69
C GLY A 191 14.15 6.22 12.90
N GLY A 192 13.43 5.15 12.61
CA GLY A 192 11.97 5.09 12.66
C GLY A 192 11.48 3.73 13.10
N TRP A 193 10.22 3.68 13.51
CA TRP A 193 9.52 2.47 13.88
C TRP A 193 8.19 2.37 13.14
N LEU A 194 7.75 1.14 12.90
CA LEU A 194 6.46 0.80 12.33
C LEU A 194 5.90 -0.39 13.12
N PHE A 195 4.64 -0.31 13.46
CA PHE A 195 3.88 -1.38 14.08
C PHE A 195 2.56 -1.56 13.37
N SER A 196 2.16 -2.81 13.13
CA SER A 196 0.90 -3.15 12.53
C SER A 196 0.30 -4.38 13.19
N ALA A 197 -1.01 -4.37 13.31
CA ALA A 197 -1.79 -5.50 13.79
C ALA A 197 -3.01 -5.68 12.90
N ARG A 198 -3.34 -6.92 12.59
CA ARG A 198 -4.55 -7.28 11.84
C ARG A 198 -5.27 -8.43 12.54
N ARG A 199 -6.60 -8.38 12.50
CA ARG A 199 -7.47 -9.41 13.04
C ARG A 199 -8.58 -9.72 12.04
N GLY A 200 -8.72 -10.99 11.68
CA GLY A 200 -9.85 -11.50 10.92
C GLY A 200 -11.02 -11.87 11.81
N TYR A 201 -12.24 -11.55 11.38
CA TYR A 201 -13.50 -11.82 12.08
C TYR A 201 -14.51 -12.55 11.19
N VAL A 202 -14.02 -13.45 10.31
CA VAL A 202 -14.86 -14.25 9.40
C VAL A 202 -15.90 -15.07 10.19
N ASP A 203 -15.52 -15.55 11.36
CA ASP A 203 -16.41 -16.25 12.30
C ASP A 203 -17.66 -15.44 12.68
N LEU A 204 -17.51 -14.13 12.92
CA LEU A 204 -18.64 -13.25 13.26
C LEU A 204 -19.64 -13.12 12.11
N ILE A 205 -19.14 -13.07 10.87
CA ILE A 205 -19.97 -12.97 9.67
C ILE A 205 -20.73 -14.28 9.46
N LEU A 206 -20.06 -15.42 9.61
CA LEU A 206 -20.68 -16.74 9.50
C LEU A 206 -21.77 -16.94 10.56
N ALA A 207 -21.52 -16.51 11.80
CA ALA A 207 -22.50 -16.54 12.87
C ALA A 207 -23.73 -15.67 12.56
N LEU A 208 -23.54 -14.48 11.99
CA LEU A 208 -24.65 -13.61 11.58
C LEU A 208 -25.50 -14.23 10.45
N MET A 209 -24.90 -15.03 9.59
CA MET A 209 -25.57 -15.71 8.48
C MET A 209 -26.25 -17.03 8.87
N ASN A 210 -26.22 -17.43 10.15
CA ASN A 210 -26.66 -18.75 10.62
C ASN A 210 -26.01 -19.92 9.85
N ALA A 211 -24.79 -19.72 9.33
CA ALA A 211 -24.02 -20.78 8.74
C ALA A 211 -23.45 -21.67 9.87
N ASP A 212 -23.72 -22.97 9.78
CA ASP A 212 -23.44 -23.99 10.79
C ASP A 212 -22.09 -23.80 11.51
N GLU A 213 -22.12 -23.65 12.85
CA GLU A 213 -21.01 -23.19 13.72
C GLU A 213 -19.81 -24.15 13.84
N LYS A 214 -19.73 -25.19 13.01
CA LYS A 214 -18.71 -26.24 13.16
C LYS A 214 -17.28 -25.71 12.99
N TYR A 215 -17.09 -24.63 12.25
CA TYR A 215 -15.78 -24.00 12.03
C TYR A 215 -15.83 -22.51 12.40
N LYS A 216 -14.87 -22.08 13.23
CA LYS A 216 -14.69 -20.68 13.66
C LYS A 216 -13.40 -20.11 13.08
N PRO A 217 -13.39 -19.73 11.78
CA PRO A 217 -12.20 -19.23 11.12
C PRO A 217 -11.85 -17.84 11.66
N GLN A 218 -10.86 -17.80 12.55
CA GLN A 218 -10.29 -16.58 13.10
C GLN A 218 -8.77 -16.61 12.96
N TYR A 219 -8.17 -15.45 12.79
CA TYR A 219 -6.73 -15.31 12.80
C TYR A 219 -6.35 -13.89 13.24
N ALA A 220 -5.13 -13.74 13.72
CA ALA A 220 -4.55 -12.45 14.04
C ALA A 220 -3.05 -12.49 13.74
N ASP A 221 -2.55 -11.37 13.25
CA ASP A 221 -1.13 -11.17 12.97
C ASP A 221 -0.68 -9.82 13.52
N VAL A 222 0.61 -9.76 13.84
CA VAL A 222 1.27 -8.56 14.36
C VAL A 222 2.64 -8.47 13.71
N TYR A 223 2.96 -7.28 13.22
CA TYR A 223 4.22 -6.98 12.55
C TYR A 223 4.85 -5.73 13.16
N GLY A 224 6.16 -5.76 13.37
CA GLY A 224 6.94 -4.63 13.87
C GLY A 224 8.25 -4.50 13.11
N LYS A 225 8.60 -3.27 12.74
CA LYS A 225 9.86 -2.94 12.09
C LYS A 225 10.50 -1.74 12.78
N LEU A 226 11.81 -1.84 13.04
CA LEU A 226 12.61 -0.75 13.58
C LEU A 226 13.83 -0.56 12.69
N THR A 227 14.05 0.67 12.25
CA THR A 227 15.15 1.04 11.36
C THR A 227 15.99 2.11 12.04
N TYR A 228 17.31 1.94 12.05
CA TYR A 228 18.24 2.94 12.57
C TYR A 228 19.50 3.01 11.68
N GLN A 229 19.87 4.22 11.27
CA GLN A 229 21.08 4.50 10.52
C GLN A 229 22.21 4.83 11.51
N LEU A 230 23.28 4.05 11.46
CA LEU A 230 24.50 4.25 12.26
C LEU A 230 25.29 5.45 11.72
#